data_AF-A0A023B0U3-F1
#
_entry.id   AF-A0A023B0U3-F1
#
_cell.length_a   1.000
_cell.length_b   1.000
_cell.length_c   1.000
_cell.angle_alpha   90.00
_cell.angle_beta   90.00
_cell.angle_gamma   90.00
#
_symmetry.space_group_name_H-M   'P 1'
#
loop_
_entity.id
_entity.type
_entity.pdbx_description
1 polymer ?
#
loop_
_entity_poly.entity_id
_entity_poly.type
_entity_poly.pdbx_seq_one_letter_code
_entity_poly.pdbx_strand_id
1 'polypeptide(L)'
;MGTNKLKNKACKKFRAAKRKVIEERRVNPRIEEHFHNCHKISNGVPVHPVHRPKNAFLHPNDKAAVTPQKVIKSGYDFRLTVANVRSG
;
A
#
# COMPACT_ATOMS: atom_id res chain seq x y z
N MET A 1 -21.38 -1.03 -33.03
CA MET A 1 -20.59 0.23 -32.94
C MET A 1 -19.69 0.19 -31.70
N GLY A 2 -18.45 -0.28 -31.83
CA GLY A 2 -17.49 -0.33 -30.74
C GLY A 2 -17.00 1.08 -30.39
N THR A 3 -17.51 1.66 -29.31
CA THR A 3 -17.07 2.99 -28.89
C THR A 3 -15.62 2.91 -28.39
N ASN A 4 -14.72 3.63 -29.05
CA ASN A 4 -13.29 3.75 -28.72
C ASN A 4 -13.08 4.44 -27.35
N LYS A 5 -13.49 3.81 -26.24
CA LYS A 5 -13.36 4.33 -24.86
C LYS A 5 -11.90 4.62 -24.48
N LEU A 6 -10.94 3.97 -25.13
CA LEU A 6 -9.52 4.23 -24.92
C LEU A 6 -9.07 5.59 -25.49
N LYS A 7 -9.65 6.02 -26.61
CA LYS A 7 -9.29 7.28 -27.29
C LYS A 7 -10.05 8.50 -26.74
N ASN A 8 -11.11 8.29 -25.95
CA ASN A 8 -11.90 9.36 -25.34
C ASN A 8 -11.01 10.28 -24.46
N LYS A 9 -11.06 11.59 -24.73
CA LYS A 9 -10.31 12.64 -24.02
C LYS A 9 -10.60 12.63 -22.51
N ALA A 10 -11.85 12.48 -22.10
CA ALA A 10 -12.23 12.44 -20.68
C ALA A 10 -11.58 11.25 -19.96
N CYS A 11 -11.64 10.06 -20.55
CA CYS A 11 -11.02 8.87 -19.99
C CYS A 11 -9.48 8.99 -19.94
N LYS A 12 -8.85 9.65 -20.92
CA LYS A 12 -7.41 9.94 -20.89
C LYS A 12 -7.04 10.88 -19.74
N LYS A 13 -7.77 11.98 -19.55
CA LYS A 13 -7.55 12.91 -18.44
C LYS A 13 -7.68 12.21 -17.09
N PHE A 14 -8.73 11.40 -16.92
CA PHE A 14 -8.93 10.63 -15.69
C PHE A 14 -7.79 9.64 -15.41
N ARG A 15 -7.32 8.90 -16.43
CA ARG A 15 -6.16 8.01 -16.30
C ARG A 15 -4.89 8.76 -15.93
N ALA A 16 -4.65 9.93 -16.53
CA ALA A 16 -3.49 10.75 -16.21
C ALA A 16 -3.55 11.25 -14.76
N ALA A 17 -4.69 11.76 -14.30
CA ALA A 17 -4.89 12.18 -12.92
C ALA A 17 -4.68 11.02 -11.93
N LYS A 18 -5.24 9.84 -12.22
CA LYS A 18 -4.99 8.64 -11.40
C LYS A 18 -3.51 8.25 -11.34
N ARG A 19 -2.78 8.34 -12.45
CA ARG A 19 -1.34 8.06 -12.48
C ARG A 19 -0.58 9.02 -11.58
N LYS A 20 -0.84 10.33 -11.65
CA LYS A 20 -0.22 11.33 -10.77
C LYS A 20 -0.42 11.01 -9.30
N VAL A 21 -1.65 10.69 -8.90
CA VAL A 21 -1.95 10.32 -7.51
C VAL A 21 -1.18 9.06 -7.07
N ILE A 22 -1.07 8.06 -7.94
CA ILE A 22 -0.30 6.84 -7.64
C ILE A 22 1.20 7.16 -7.54
N GLU A 23 1.70 7.97 -8.45
CA GLU A 23 3.10 8.39 -8.50
C GLU A 23 3.49 9.11 -7.20
N GLU A 24 2.73 10.14 -6.83
CA GLU A 24 2.94 10.91 -5.61
C GLU A 24 2.78 10.07 -4.33
N ARG A 25 1.75 9.21 -4.25
CA ARG A 25 1.45 8.49 -3.00
C ARG A 25 2.20 7.18 -2.82
N ARG A 26 2.69 6.56 -3.90
CA ARG A 26 3.30 5.22 -3.82
C ARG A 26 4.68 5.16 -4.45
N VAL A 27 4.90 5.81 -5.59
CA VAL A 27 6.16 5.65 -6.32
C VAL A 27 7.25 6.52 -5.70
N ASN A 28 7.00 7.82 -5.52
CA ASN A 28 7.99 8.75 -4.98
C ASN A 28 8.46 8.36 -3.57
N PRO A 29 7.56 8.04 -2.61
CA PRO A 29 8.00 7.66 -1.27
C PRO A 29 8.86 6.38 -1.25
N ARG A 30 8.59 5.43 -2.16
CA ARG A 30 9.41 4.21 -2.28
C ARG A 30 10.79 4.50 -2.83
N ILE A 31 10.89 5.44 -3.78
CA ILE A 31 12.17 5.86 -4.34
C ILE A 31 12.99 6.58 -3.27
N GLU A 32 12.38 7.50 -2.54
CA GLU A 32 13.01 8.20 -1.42
C GLU A 32 13.49 7.24 -0.34
N GLU A 33 12.65 6.28 0.07
CA GLU A 33 13.02 5.23 1.03
C GLU A 33 14.18 4.38 0.50
N HIS A 34 14.18 4.05 -0.79
CA HIS A 34 15.27 3.30 -1.41
C HIS A 34 16.59 4.08 -1.37
N PHE A 35 16.59 5.35 -1.77
CA PHE A 35 17.78 6.20 -1.71
C PHE A 35 18.30 6.35 -0.27
N HIS A 36 17.39 6.56 0.69
CA HIS A 36 17.76 6.63 2.11
C HIS A 36 18.42 5.34 2.59
N ASN A 37 17.90 4.20 2.18
CA ASN A 37 18.48 2.90 2.52
C ASN A 37 19.85 2.70 1.88
N CYS A 38 20.03 3.07 0.61
CA CYS A 38 21.34 3.03 -0.05
C CYS A 38 22.37 3.90 0.69
N HIS A 39 21.97 5.10 1.13
CA HIS A 39 22.85 5.98 1.90
C HIS A 39 23.22 5.42 3.28
N LYS A 40 22.28 4.74 3.95
CA LYS A 40 22.59 4.02 5.21
C LYS A 40 23.60 2.91 4.99
N ILE A 41 23.42 2.11 3.94
CA ILE A 41 24.32 1.01 3.59
C ILE A 41 25.73 1.54 3.29
N SER A 42 25.85 2.63 2.53
CA SER A 42 27.16 3.24 2.24
C SER A 42 27.88 3.74 3.50
N ASN A 43 27.12 4.16 4.52
CA ASN A 43 27.66 4.59 5.81
C ASN A 43 27.89 3.42 6.79
N GLY A 44 27.78 2.17 6.34
CA GLY A 44 27.97 0.98 7.17
C GLY A 44 26.82 0.69 8.14
N VAL A 45 25.68 1.38 8.01
CA VAL A 45 24.50 1.13 8.84
C VAL A 45 23.69 -0.01 8.22
N PRO A 46 23.48 -1.13 8.94
CA PRO A 46 22.70 -2.25 8.41
C PRO A 46 21.22 -1.84 8.25
N VAL A 47 20.71 -1.99 7.03
CA VAL A 47 19.27 -1.83 6.74
C VAL A 47 18.65 -3.23 6.72
N HIS A 48 17.87 -3.55 7.74
CA HIS A 48 17.08 -4.79 7.74
C HIS A 48 15.81 -4.57 6.91
N PRO A 49 15.55 -5.42 5.90
CA PRO A 49 14.29 -5.33 5.17
C PRO A 49 13.13 -5.57 6.14
N VAL A 50 12.11 -4.72 6.10
CA VAL A 50 10.88 -4.93 6.85
C VAL A 50 10.28 -6.26 6.36
N HIS A 51 10.40 -7.31 7.18
CA HIS A 51 9.88 -8.63 6.86
C HIS A 51 8.36 -8.55 6.76
N ARG A 52 7.85 -8.48 5.54
CA ARG A 52 6.43 -8.75 5.30
C ARG A 52 6.19 -10.24 5.54
N PRO A 53 5.09 -10.61 6.21
CA PRO A 53 4.77 -12.02 6.40
C PRO A 53 4.63 -12.68 5.03
N LYS A 54 5.25 -13.86 4.89
CA LYS A 54 5.15 -14.66 3.67
C LYS A 54 3.71 -15.08 3.45
N ASN A 55 3.30 -15.24 2.19
CA ASN A 55 1.94 -15.69 1.87
C ASN A 55 1.83 -17.21 2.09
N ALA A 56 0.94 -17.63 2.98
CA ALA A 56 0.73 -19.05 3.29
C ALA A 56 0.29 -19.89 2.08
N PHE A 57 -0.38 -19.30 1.09
CA PHE A 57 -0.78 -20.01 -0.13
C PHE A 57 0.42 -20.35 -1.03
N LEU A 58 1.47 -19.53 -1.02
CA LEU A 58 2.68 -19.73 -1.82
C LEU A 58 3.74 -20.52 -1.05
N HIS A 59 3.70 -20.45 0.28
CA HIS A 59 4.67 -21.10 1.16
C HIS A 59 3.94 -21.90 2.25
N PRO A 60 3.27 -23.01 1.89
CA PRO A 60 2.42 -23.76 2.83
C PRO A 60 3.22 -24.45 3.94
N ASN A 61 4.50 -24.74 3.70
CA ASN A 61 5.38 -25.40 4.68
C ASN A 61 6.02 -24.43 5.67
N ASP A 62 5.90 -23.12 5.45
CA ASP A 62 6.49 -22.10 6.32
C ASP A 62 5.49 -21.70 7.41
N LYS A 63 5.77 -22.10 8.66
CA LYS A 63 4.91 -21.84 9.83
C LYS A 63 4.75 -20.35 10.14
N ALA A 64 5.64 -19.49 9.66
CA ALA A 64 5.56 -18.05 9.82
C ALA A 64 4.78 -17.36 8.68
N ALA A 65 4.36 -18.10 7.66
CA ALA A 65 3.56 -17.56 6.57
C ALA A 65 2.12 -17.31 7.05
N VAL A 66 1.57 -16.16 6.67
CA VAL A 66 0.23 -15.71 7.06
C VAL A 66 -0.72 -15.92 5.89
N THR A 67 -1.88 -16.51 6.16
CA THR A 67 -2.98 -16.57 5.20
C THR A 67 -3.53 -15.16 5.01
N PRO A 68 -3.47 -14.57 3.80
CA PRO A 68 -3.99 -13.22 3.59
C PRO A 68 -5.48 -13.19 3.92
N GLN A 69 -5.85 -12.40 4.94
CA GLN A 69 -7.24 -12.25 5.36
C GLN A 69 -8.10 -11.68 4.23
N LYS A 70 -9.13 -12.43 3.82
CA LYS A 70 -10.20 -11.98 2.91
C LYS A 70 -11.15 -10.97 3.58
N VAL A 71 -11.19 -10.96 4.91
CA VAL A 71 -12.07 -10.09 5.69
C VAL A 71 -11.45 -8.69 5.71
N ILE A 72 -12.09 -7.75 5.02
CA ILE A 72 -11.83 -6.32 5.18
C ILE A 72 -11.97 -6.05 6.67
N LYS A 73 -10.86 -5.76 7.37
CA LYS A 73 -10.94 -5.21 8.73
C LYS A 73 -11.88 -4.02 8.64
N SER A 74 -12.96 -4.01 9.43
CA SER A 74 -13.85 -2.86 9.47
C SER A 74 -12.99 -1.62 9.68
N GLY A 75 -13.11 -0.65 8.78
CA GLY A 75 -12.44 0.63 8.96
C GLY A 75 -12.82 1.20 10.33
N TYR A 76 -11.90 1.91 10.97
CA TYR A 76 -12.15 2.61 12.22
C TYR A 76 -13.46 3.42 12.09
N ASP A 77 -14.52 3.00 12.78
CA ASP A 77 -15.79 3.73 12.74
C ASP A 77 -15.72 4.87 13.75
N PHE A 78 -15.56 6.10 13.26
CA PHE A 78 -15.54 7.31 14.09
C PHE A 78 -16.85 7.55 14.84
N ARG A 79 -17.94 6.83 14.52
CA ARG A 79 -19.20 6.89 15.26
C ARG A 79 -19.15 6.08 16.56
N LEU A 80 -18.33 5.03 16.62
CA LEU A 80 -18.17 4.20 17.82
C LEU A 80 -17.27 4.83 18.88
N THR A 81 -16.39 5.77 18.50
CA THR A 81 -15.44 6.40 19.44
C THR A 81 -16.09 7.38 20.42
N VAL A 82 -17.28 7.90 20.12
CA VAL A 82 -17.97 8.87 21.00
C VAL A 82 -18.64 8.21 22.21
N ALA A 83 -18.89 6.89 22.16
CA ALA A 83 -19.53 6.15 23.24
C ALA A 83 -18.59 5.87 24.43
N ASN A 84 -17.28 5.75 24.19
CA ASN A 84 -16.30 5.41 25.23
C ASN A 84 -15.72 6.62 25.98
N VAL A 85 -16.06 7.85 25.58
CA VAL A 85 -15.59 9.08 26.25
C VAL A 85 -16.56 9.54 27.35
N ARG A 86 -17.77 8.96 27.43
CA ARG A 86 -18.80 9.33 28.43
C ARG A 86 -18.88 8.39 29.63
N SER A 87 -18.03 7.36 29.69
CA SER A 87 -18.03 6.31 30.71
C SER A 87 -16.75 6.33 31.56
N GLY A 88 -16.29 7.53 31.92
CA GLY A 88 -15.13 7.77 32.78
C GLY A 88 -15.41 8.90 33.76
#